data_AF-A0A515KQG4-F1
#
_entry.id   AF-A0A515KQG4-F1
#
_cell.length_a   1.000
_cell.length_b   1.000
_cell.length_c   1.000
_cell.angle_alpha   90.00
_cell.angle_beta   90.00
_cell.angle_gamma   90.00
#
_symmetry.space_group_name_H-M   'P 1'
#
loop_
_entity.id
_entity.type
_entity.pdbx_description
1 polymer ?
#
loop_
_entity_poly.entity_id
_entity_poly.type
_entity_poly.pdbx_seq_one_letter_code
_entity_poly.pdbx_strand_id
1 'polypeptide(L)'
;MIQSFASFETEVIWSGHRSRKLPSDIQAVALRKLRLLNQARARGDLRVPPGNRLEALKADRLGQYSIRINDQWRICFVWDDGGPRDVEIVDYHG
;
A
#
# COMPACT_ATOMS: atom_id res chain seq x y z
N MET A 1 11.94 -0.73 4.51
CA MET A 1 11.65 0.68 4.84
C MET A 1 10.96 1.30 3.63
N ILE A 2 9.89 2.07 3.80
CA ILE A 2 9.25 2.79 2.68
C ILE A 2 10.17 3.92 2.24
N GLN A 3 10.45 3.98 0.94
CA GLN A 3 11.39 4.94 0.34
C GLN A 3 10.69 6.24 -0.09
N SER A 4 9.48 6.14 -0.66
CA SER A 4 8.71 7.29 -1.15
C SER A 4 7.21 7.01 -1.19
N PHE A 5 6.42 8.08 -1.20
CA PHE A 5 4.97 8.04 -1.39
C PHE A 5 4.61 8.73 -2.72
N ALA A 6 3.72 8.12 -3.49
CA ALA A 6 3.21 8.70 -4.74
C ALA A 6 1.96 9.58 -4.51
N SER A 7 1.41 9.58 -3.29
CA SER A 7 0.19 10.32 -2.95
C SER A 7 0.30 10.97 -1.57
N PHE A 8 -0.03 12.27 -1.52
CA PHE A 8 -0.09 13.06 -0.29
C PHE A 8 -1.00 12.41 0.77
N GLU A 9 -2.15 11.89 0.38
CA GLU A 9 -3.07 11.27 1.33
C GLU A 9 -2.47 10.00 1.96
N THR A 10 -1.63 9.28 1.22
CA THR A 10 -0.94 8.09 1.75
C THR A 10 0.11 8.49 2.78
N GLU A 11 0.84 9.57 2.53
CA GLU A 11 1.79 10.14 3.48
C GLU A 11 1.11 10.68 4.75
N VAL A 12 -0.08 11.29 4.60
CA VAL A 12 -0.92 11.71 5.75
C VAL A 12 -1.27 10.51 6.62
N ILE A 13 -1.76 9.41 6.02
CA ILE A 13 -2.07 8.18 6.77
C ILE A 13 -0.80 7.63 7.43
N TRP A 14 0.32 7.55 6.69
CA TRP A 14 1.60 7.06 7.22
C TRP A 14 2.06 7.85 8.45
N SER A 15 1.90 9.16 8.42
CA SER A 15 2.24 10.08 9.51
C SER A 15 1.33 9.94 10.73
N GLY A 16 0.33 9.05 10.70
CA GLY A 16 -0.61 8.81 11.79
C GLY A 16 -1.77 9.81 11.81
N HIS A 17 -1.91 10.66 10.79
CA HIS A 17 -2.98 11.64 10.69
C HIS A 17 -4.17 11.08 9.90
N ARG A 18 -5.34 11.68 10.11
CA ARG A 18 -6.55 11.33 9.38
C ARG A 18 -6.62 12.08 8.07
N SER A 19 -6.74 11.36 6.96
CA SER A 19 -7.06 11.97 5.65
C SER A 19 -8.50 12.45 5.64
N ARG A 20 -8.75 13.61 5.01
CA ARG A 20 -10.10 14.11 4.75
C ARG A 20 -10.67 13.60 3.42
N LYS A 21 -9.83 13.05 2.54
CA LYS A 21 -10.23 12.57 1.20
C LYS A 21 -10.47 11.06 1.18
N LEU A 22 -9.71 10.29 1.95
CA LEU A 22 -9.87 8.85 2.02
C LEU A 22 -11.05 8.47 2.94
N PRO A 23 -11.84 7.44 2.61
CA PRO A 23 -12.90 6.94 3.48
C PRO A 23 -12.40 6.61 4.88
N SER A 24 -13.17 6.97 5.90
CA SER A 24 -12.76 6.88 7.30
C SER A 24 -12.55 5.45 7.80
N ASP A 25 -13.32 4.51 7.26
CA ASP A 25 -13.34 3.09 7.59
C ASP A 25 -12.07 2.35 7.14
N ILE A 26 -11.38 2.85 6.10
CA ILE A 26 -10.18 2.20 5.58
C ILE A 26 -8.89 2.64 6.27
N GLN A 27 -8.86 3.82 6.90
CA GLN A 27 -7.59 4.49 7.26
C GLN A 27 -6.79 3.73 8.32
N ALA A 28 -7.45 3.14 9.32
CA ALA A 28 -6.77 2.35 10.36
C ALA A 28 -6.15 1.06 9.78
N VAL A 29 -6.85 0.41 8.84
CA VAL A 29 -6.34 -0.78 8.15
C VAL A 29 -5.20 -0.42 7.21
N ALA A 30 -5.34 0.69 6.49
CA ALA A 30 -4.29 1.22 5.63
C ALA A 30 -3.01 1.51 6.42
N LEU A 31 -3.09 2.23 7.54
CA LEU A 31 -1.93 2.49 8.41
C LEU A 31 -1.27 1.20 8.90
N ARG A 32 -2.05 0.21 9.35
CA ARG A 32 -1.50 -1.09 9.77
C ARG A 32 -0.74 -1.78 8.63
N LYS A 33 -1.29 -1.74 7.42
CA LYS A 33 -0.67 -2.35 6.23
C LYS A 33 0.55 -1.58 5.74
N LEU A 34 0.57 -0.25 5.82
CA LEU A 34 1.75 0.57 5.54
C LEU A 34 2.89 0.25 6.53
N ARG A 35 2.58 0.06 7.81
CA ARG A 35 3.58 -0.38 8.81
C ARG A 35 4.13 -1.77 8.51
N LEU A 36 3.27 -2.70 8.12
CA LEU A 36 3.67 -4.03 7.67
C LEU A 36 4.58 -3.93 6.43
N LEU A 37 4.19 -3.13 5.44
CA LEU A 37 4.95 -2.88 4.22
C LEU A 37 6.34 -2.31 4.53
N ASN A 38 6.43 -1.36 5.45
CA ASN A 38 7.68 -0.75 5.88
C ASN A 38 8.64 -1.75 6.55
N GLN A 39 8.10 -2.72 7.29
CA GLN A 39 8.87 -3.72 8.03
C GLN A 39 9.31 -4.93 7.19
N ALA A 40 8.65 -5.17 6.05
CA ALA A 40 8.98 -6.28 5.17
C ALA A 40 10.43 -6.16 4.65
N ARG A 41 11.16 -7.27 4.70
CA ARG A 41 12.55 -7.37 4.23
C ARG A 41 12.61 -7.85 2.79
N ALA A 42 11.63 -8.65 2.39
CA ALA A 42 11.44 -9.10 1.03
C ALA A 42 9.98 -8.92 0.61
N ARG A 43 9.75 -8.70 -0.68
CA ARG A 43 8.40 -8.65 -1.27
C ARG A 43 7.55 -9.87 -0.89
N GLY A 44 8.17 -11.05 -0.76
CA GLY A 44 7.51 -12.30 -0.39
C GLY A 44 6.90 -12.30 1.02
N ASP A 45 7.45 -11.53 1.95
CA ASP A 45 6.96 -11.44 3.34
C ASP A 45 5.52 -10.93 3.37
N LEU A 46 5.15 -10.10 2.40
CA LEU A 46 3.82 -9.51 2.27
C LEU A 46 2.73 -10.54 1.90
N ARG A 47 3.09 -11.78 1.57
CA ARG A 47 2.11 -12.87 1.41
C ARG A 47 1.47 -13.28 2.74
N VAL A 48 2.10 -12.95 3.87
CA VAL A 48 1.57 -13.15 5.22
C VAL A 48 1.21 -11.80 5.84
N PRO A 49 -0.01 -11.64 6.39
CA PRO A 49 -1.11 -12.60 6.43
C PRO A 49 -1.77 -12.80 5.05
N PRO A 50 -2.45 -13.95 4.80
CA PRO A 50 -3.09 -14.25 3.52
C PRO A 50 -4.06 -13.18 3.02
N GLY A 51 -4.69 -12.43 3.95
CA GLY A 51 -5.57 -11.31 3.64
C GLY A 51 -4.88 -10.11 2.97
N ASN A 52 -3.55 -10.07 2.90
CA ASN A 52 -2.83 -9.09 2.09
C ASN A 52 -3.09 -9.30 0.60
N ARG A 53 -3.33 -10.55 0.16
CA ARG A 53 -3.54 -10.90 -1.25
C ARG A 53 -2.56 -10.13 -2.14
N LEU A 54 -1.27 -10.36 -1.91
CA LEU A 54 -0.20 -9.72 -2.67
C LEU A 54 -0.34 -10.07 -4.15
N GLU A 55 -0.53 -9.05 -4.97
CA GLU A 55 -0.77 -9.18 -6.41
C GLU A 55 0.25 -8.36 -7.19
N ALA A 56 0.83 -8.93 -8.25
CA ALA A 56 1.59 -8.17 -9.25
C ALA A 56 0.62 -7.55 -10.25
N LEU A 57 0.71 -6.24 -10.46
CA LEU A 57 -0.18 -5.52 -11.37
C LEU A 57 0.27 -5.70 -12.83
N LYS A 58 -0.67 -5.48 -13.76
CA LYS A 58 -0.51 -5.72 -15.20
C LYS A 58 -0.80 -4.44 -15.99
N ALA A 59 -0.58 -4.49 -17.31
CA ALA A 59 -0.83 -3.40 -18.25
C ALA A 59 -0.09 -2.12 -17.81
N ASP A 60 -0.79 -0.99 -17.69
CA ASP A 60 -0.22 0.34 -17.41
C ASP A 60 0.48 0.44 -16.05
N ARG A 61 0.30 -0.56 -15.18
CA ARG A 61 0.93 -0.63 -13.85
C ARG A 61 1.93 -1.79 -13.75
N LEU A 62 2.46 -2.26 -14.88
CA LEU A 62 3.50 -3.28 -14.92
C LEU A 62 4.69 -2.87 -14.05
N GLY A 63 5.18 -3.81 -13.23
CA GLY A 63 6.26 -3.57 -12.28
C GLY A 63 5.80 -3.08 -10.90
N GLN A 64 4.52 -2.72 -10.75
CA GLN A 64 3.91 -2.45 -9.46
C GLN A 64 3.31 -3.71 -8.83
N TYR A 65 3.16 -3.65 -7.52
CA TYR A 65 2.48 -4.64 -6.71
C TYR A 65 1.36 -3.97 -5.93
N SER A 66 0.43 -4.77 -5.43
CA SER A 66 -0.58 -4.29 -4.50
C SER A 66 -0.82 -5.23 -3.33
N ILE A 67 -1.25 -4.66 -2.20
CA ILE A 67 -1.85 -5.39 -1.09
C ILE A 67 -3.25 -4.84 -0.82
N ARG A 68 -4.18 -5.74 -0.49
CA ARG A 68 -5.59 -5.42 -0.27
C ARG A 68 -5.82 -4.70 1.04
N ILE A 69 -6.56 -3.58 1.05
CA ILE A 69 -7.11 -2.99 2.28
C ILE A 69 -8.48 -3.62 2.60
N ASN A 70 -9.41 -3.50 1.66
CA ASN A 70 -10.74 -4.15 1.65
C ASN A 70 -11.09 -4.51 0.20
N ASP A 71 -12.37 -4.77 -0.14
CA ASP A 71 -12.71 -5.17 -1.51
C ASP A 71 -12.49 -4.09 -2.58
N GLN A 72 -12.55 -2.81 -2.19
CA GLN A 72 -12.40 -1.66 -3.10
C GLN A 72 -10.99 -1.05 -3.07
N TRP A 73 -10.37 -0.95 -1.90
CA TRP A 73 -9.13 -0.19 -1.74
C TRP A 73 -7.88 -1.08 -1.74
N ARG A 74 -6.80 -0.58 -2.33
CA ARG A 74 -5.47 -1.22 -2.37
C ARG A 74 -4.38 -0.25 -1.95
N ILE A 75 -3.28 -0.79 -1.41
CA ILE A 75 -2.00 -0.07 -1.39
C ILE A 75 -1.19 -0.59 -2.57
N CYS A 76 -0.83 0.29 -3.50
CA CYS A 76 0.05 0.02 -4.64
C CYS A 76 1.46 0.55 -4.36
N PHE A 77 2.47 -0.14 -4.88
CA PHE A 77 3.87 0.22 -4.70
C PHE A 77 4.76 -0.45 -5.75
N VAL A 78 5.92 0.13 -6.02
CA VAL A 78 7.04 -0.53 -6.70
C VAL A 78 7.95 -1.15 -5.64
N TRP A 79 8.61 -2.26 -5.96
CA TRP A 79 9.58 -2.91 -5.08
C TRP A 79 10.92 -3.09 -5.78
N ASP A 80 11.97 -2.48 -5.25
CA ASP A 80 13.36 -2.64 -5.68
C ASP A 80 14.25 -3.07 -4.49
N ASP A 81 15.57 -3.06 -4.66
CA ASP A 81 16.54 -3.47 -3.64
C ASP A 81 16.49 -2.61 -2.36
N GLY A 82 16.02 -1.36 -2.46
CA GLY A 82 15.81 -0.46 -1.33
C GLY A 82 14.48 -0.71 -0.59
N GLY A 83 13.59 -1.53 -1.16
CA GLY A 83 12.28 -1.87 -0.63
C GLY A 83 11.13 -1.13 -1.34
N PRO A 84 9.99 -0.92 -0.66
CA PRO A 84 8.81 -0.34 -1.28
C PRO A 84 8.98 1.17 -1.55
N ARG A 85 8.68 1.59 -2.77
CA ARG A 85 8.68 2.99 -3.22
C ARG A 85 7.40 3.32 -3.98
N ASP A 86 7.17 4.61 -4.19
CA ASP A 86 6.03 5.17 -4.91
C ASP A 86 4.71 4.61 -4.34
N VAL A 87 4.65 4.55 -3.00
CA VAL A 87 3.54 3.92 -2.27
C VAL A 87 2.31 4.81 -2.31
N GLU A 88 1.17 4.25 -2.67
CA GLU A 88 -0.11 4.95 -2.73
C GLU A 88 -1.31 4.09 -2.35
N ILE A 89 -2.31 4.72 -1.72
CA ILE A 89 -3.65 4.14 -1.49
C ILE A 89 -4.55 4.53 -2.66
N VAL A 90 -5.10 3.53 -3.35
CA VAL A 90 -5.94 3.72 -4.53
C VAL A 90 -7.28 3.02 -4.40
N ASP A 91 -8.30 3.63 -5.02
CA ASP A 91 -9.54 2.95 -5.35
C ASP A 91 -9.28 2.05 -6.56
N TYR A 92 -9.51 0.75 -6.40
CA TYR A 92 -9.25 -0.24 -7.45
C TYR A 92 -10.43 -0.41 -8.42
N HIS A 93 -11.63 0.07 -8.05
CA HIS A 93 -12.83 0.02 -8.89
C HIS A 93 -13.19 1.37 -9.50
N GLY A 94 -12.42 2.42 -9.19
CA GLY A 94 -12.62 3.80 -9.65
C GLY A 94 -11.74 4.19 -10.82
#